data_AF-A0A3D0P287-F1
#
_entry.id   AF-A0A3D0P287-F1
#
_cell.length_a   1.000
_cell.length_b   1.000
_cell.length_c   1.000
_cell.angle_alpha   90.00
_cell.angle_beta   90.00
_cell.angle_gamma   90.00
#
_symmetry.space_group_name_H-M   'P 1'
#
loop_
_entity.id
_entity.type
_entity.pdbx_description
1 polymer ?
#
loop_
_entity_poly.entity_id
_entity_poly.type
_entity_poly.pdbx_seq_one_letter_code
_entity_poly.pdbx_strand_id
1 'polypeptide(L)'
;MRHCEHVEAENKQFVSEGGASVCGAESVYAYLDGLLSPEVSTAFEAHLDTCAECRESANSEKVFAGMLDHSLVSEPAVPLPEDFAKRVAVTAESTVVGTGDRSNTLRAVVIFAGLLGIAVVALLAAGGQGIPFVGIAIEKIGVILLAAVHLVYSVGVSVAVIIRSATAPVVDQPMLVPIIVMIMAAMGLLLLRVRQNRSGDTAN
;
A
#
# COMPACT_ATOMS: atom_id res chain seq x y z
N MET A 1 40.33 6.77 17.48
CA MET A 1 40.35 5.90 16.27
C MET A 1 40.70 4.43 16.52
N ARG A 2 41.25 3.99 17.67
CA ARG A 2 41.63 2.57 17.91
C ARG A 2 40.82 1.83 18.99
N HIS A 3 39.68 2.37 19.43
CA HIS A 3 38.92 1.81 20.56
C HIS A 3 37.62 1.09 20.15
N CYS A 4 37.24 1.11 18.88
CA CYS A 4 36.00 0.47 18.40
C CYS A 4 36.22 -0.93 17.79
N GLU A 5 37.45 -1.32 17.48
CA GLU A 5 37.74 -2.61 16.80
C GLU A 5 37.49 -3.84 17.69
N HIS A 6 37.35 -3.69 19.01
CA HIS A 6 37.29 -4.84 19.93
C HIS A 6 35.87 -5.33 20.29
N VAL A 7 34.80 -4.61 19.92
CA VAL A 7 33.41 -4.99 20.26
C VAL A 7 32.70 -5.69 19.08
N GLU A 8 33.33 -5.77 17.92
CA GLU A 8 32.75 -6.29 16.66
C GLU A 8 32.67 -7.83 16.59
N ALA A 9 33.20 -8.54 17.59
CA ALA A 9 33.43 -9.99 17.49
C ALA A 9 32.30 -10.89 18.04
N GLU A 10 31.38 -10.41 18.88
CA GLU A 10 30.42 -11.29 19.59
C GLU A 10 28.94 -11.12 19.25
N ASN A 11 28.55 -10.21 18.34
CA ASN A 11 27.13 -9.99 18.02
C ASN A 11 26.80 -10.22 16.53
N LYS A 12 27.00 -11.45 16.05
CA LYS A 12 26.77 -11.86 14.64
C LYS A 12 25.40 -12.48 14.35
N GLN A 13 24.44 -12.46 15.29
CA GLN A 13 23.25 -13.33 15.17
C GLN A 13 21.89 -12.61 15.12
N PHE A 14 21.86 -11.31 14.81
CA PHE A 14 20.62 -10.61 14.42
C PHE A 14 20.88 -9.79 13.15
N VAL A 15 21.04 -10.48 12.03
CA VAL A 15 21.09 -9.87 10.69
C VAL A 15 19.72 -10.10 10.04
N SER A 16 18.83 -9.11 10.20
CA SER A 16 17.62 -8.98 9.40
C SER A 16 17.94 -8.08 8.20
N GLU A 17 18.23 -8.72 7.06
CA GLU A 17 18.26 -8.25 5.65
C GLU A 17 18.73 -6.83 5.24
N GLY A 18 19.35 -6.06 6.13
CA GLY A 18 19.94 -4.75 5.84
C GLY A 18 21.04 -4.37 6.84
N GLY A 19 21.90 -5.34 7.19
CA GLY A 19 22.83 -5.28 8.31
C GLY A 19 23.93 -4.22 8.20
N ALA A 20 23.60 -2.97 8.50
CA ALA A 20 24.56 -1.99 8.97
C ALA A 20 24.94 -2.30 10.42
N SER A 21 26.21 -2.17 10.77
CA SER A 21 26.68 -2.22 12.15
C SER A 21 25.95 -1.17 13.00
N VAL A 22 25.56 -1.50 14.24
CA VAL A 22 24.92 -0.54 15.16
C VAL A 22 25.78 0.70 15.40
N CYS A 23 27.10 0.59 15.22
CA CYS A 23 28.03 1.71 15.25
C CYS A 23 28.32 2.21 13.82
N GLY A 24 28.28 3.52 13.63
CA GLY A 24 28.66 4.18 12.37
C GLY A 24 27.76 5.37 12.03
N ALA A 25 28.22 6.23 11.11
CA ALA A 25 27.48 7.42 10.69
C ALA A 25 26.14 7.06 10.01
N GLU A 26 26.11 5.98 9.23
CA GLU A 26 24.88 5.49 8.58
C GLU A 26 23.77 5.19 9.60
N SER A 27 24.10 4.49 10.69
CA SER A 27 23.17 4.16 11.77
C SER A 27 22.70 5.41 12.53
N VAL A 28 23.55 6.42 12.67
CA VAL A 28 23.17 7.73 13.22
C VAL A 28 22.14 8.42 12.33
N TYR A 29 22.37 8.51 11.01
CA TYR A 29 21.42 9.14 10.09
C TYR A 29 20.10 8.37 10.01
N ALA A 30 20.15 7.05 9.89
CA ALA A 30 18.95 6.20 9.87
C ALA A 30 18.13 6.32 11.17
N TYR A 31 18.78 6.48 12.33
CA TYR A 31 18.11 6.75 13.60
C TYR A 31 17.42 8.12 13.61
N LEU A 32 18.11 9.17 13.15
CA LEU A 32 17.56 10.53 13.12
C LEU A 32 16.40 10.70 12.14
N ASP A 33 16.44 9.98 11.00
CA ASP A 33 15.38 9.97 10.01
C ASP A 33 14.20 9.05 10.40
N GLY A 34 14.31 8.31 11.52
CA GLY A 34 13.28 7.36 11.98
C GLY A 34 13.13 6.14 11.08
N LEU A 35 14.17 5.76 10.33
CA LEU A 35 14.16 4.65 9.37
C LEU A 35 14.53 3.30 10.01
N LEU A 36 15.02 3.31 11.25
CA LEU A 36 15.34 2.08 11.98
C LEU A 36 14.06 1.36 12.43
N SER A 37 14.08 0.03 12.36
CA SER A 37 13.02 -0.79 12.97
C SER A 37 13.00 -0.58 14.50
N PRO A 38 11.87 -0.80 15.19
CA PRO A 38 11.78 -0.59 16.64
C PRO A 38 12.84 -1.37 17.44
N GLU A 39 13.13 -2.60 17.04
CA GLU A 39 14.15 -3.45 17.66
C GLU A 39 15.56 -2.87 17.49
N VAL A 40 15.89 -2.38 16.29
CA VAL A 40 17.21 -1.79 16.01
C VAL A 40 17.34 -0.41 16.65
N SER A 41 16.27 0.37 16.69
CA SER A 41 16.24 1.68 17.37
C SER A 41 16.53 1.55 18.85
N THR A 42 15.91 0.59 19.55
CA THR A 42 16.16 0.35 20.98
C THR A 42 17.60 -0.13 21.24
N ALA A 43 18.13 -0.99 20.38
CA ALA A 43 19.53 -1.40 20.45
C ALA A 43 20.50 -0.24 20.20
N PHE A 44 20.18 0.64 19.25
CA PHE A 44 20.97 1.84 18.95
C PHE A 44 20.93 2.85 20.11
N GLU A 45 19.79 3.04 20.77
CA GLU A 45 19.69 3.87 21.96
C GLU A 45 20.57 3.35 23.11
N ALA A 46 20.55 2.05 23.37
CA ALA A 46 21.47 1.43 24.34
C ALA A 46 22.95 1.59 23.91
N HIS A 47 23.23 1.60 22.60
CA HIS A 47 24.57 1.89 22.09
C HIS A 47 24.99 3.35 22.34
N LEU A 48 24.09 4.32 22.18
CA LEU A 48 24.38 5.74 22.45
C LEU A 48 24.82 5.98 23.91
N ASP A 49 24.30 5.20 24.86
CA ASP A 49 24.70 5.27 26.27
C ASP A 49 26.17 4.87 26.49
N THR A 50 26.69 3.96 25.66
CA THR A 50 28.04 3.38 25.81
C THR A 50 29.07 3.96 24.84
N CYS A 51 28.65 4.48 23.68
CA CYS A 51 29.52 5.00 22.64
C CYS A 51 29.48 6.55 22.60
N ALA A 52 30.56 7.19 23.04
CA ALA A 52 30.67 8.65 23.04
C ALA A 52 30.66 9.24 21.62
N GLU A 53 31.30 8.57 20.67
CA GLU A 53 31.43 9.04 19.27
C GLU A 53 30.08 9.08 18.55
N CYS A 54 29.30 8.00 18.63
CA CYS A 54 27.95 7.98 18.02
C CYS A 54 27.00 8.98 18.70
N ARG A 55 27.12 9.17 20.02
CA ARG A 55 26.34 10.17 20.77
C ARG A 55 26.70 11.60 20.38
N GLU A 56 27.98 11.89 20.20
CA GLU A 56 28.43 13.21 19.76
C GLU A 56 27.92 13.51 18.35
N SER A 57 28.06 12.59 17.40
CA SER A 57 27.53 12.72 16.04
C SER A 57 26.00 12.89 16.02
N ALA A 58 25.26 12.09 16.79
CA ALA A 58 23.80 12.23 16.85
C ALA A 58 23.38 13.59 17.44
N ASN A 59 24.12 14.09 18.43
CA ASN A 59 23.85 15.40 19.02
C ASN A 59 24.22 16.55 18.09
N SER A 60 25.31 16.47 17.33
CA SER A 60 25.69 17.52 16.37
C SER A 60 24.63 17.68 15.28
N GLU A 61 24.10 16.57 14.76
CA GLU A 61 23.03 16.59 13.76
C GLU A 61 21.72 17.14 14.34
N LYS A 62 21.34 16.75 15.58
CA LYS A 62 20.16 17.32 16.26
C LYS A 62 20.27 18.83 16.45
N VAL A 63 21.46 19.31 16.84
CA VAL A 63 21.73 20.74 17.00
C VAL A 63 21.64 21.46 15.66
N PHE A 64 22.18 20.89 14.59
CA PHE A 64 22.08 21.43 13.24
C PHE A 64 20.61 21.50 12.76
N ALA A 65 19.83 20.44 12.94
CA ALA A 65 18.41 20.41 12.62
C ALA A 65 17.62 21.47 13.43
N GLY A 66 17.95 21.67 14.70
CA GLY A 66 17.36 22.71 15.54
C GLY A 66 17.72 24.13 15.07
N MET A 67 18.94 24.36 14.58
CA MET A 67 19.33 25.65 13.98
C MET A 67 18.56 25.93 12.69
N LEU A 68 18.36 24.92 11.84
CA LEU A 68 17.54 25.05 10.63
C LEU A 68 16.09 25.40 10.98
N ASP A 69 15.50 24.69 11.95
CA ASP A 69 14.13 24.95 12.41
C ASP A 69 13.99 26.40 12.91
N HIS A 70 14.90 26.86 13.76
CA HIS A 70 14.89 28.24 14.24
C HIS A 70 15.12 29.28 13.13
N SER A 71 15.95 28.98 12.13
CA SER A 71 16.16 29.85 10.98
C SER A 71 14.89 29.99 10.13
N LEU A 72 14.10 28.92 10.00
CA LEU A 72 12.85 28.91 9.23
C LEU A 72 11.71 29.61 9.99
N VAL A 73 11.70 29.55 11.33
CA VAL A 73 10.71 30.27 12.16
C VAL A 73 10.83 31.80 12.00
N SER A 74 12.01 32.30 11.62
CA SER A 74 12.22 33.74 11.39
C SER A 74 11.69 34.23 10.04
N GLU A 75 11.32 33.32 9.13
CA GLU A 75 10.62 33.69 7.90
C GLU A 75 9.16 34.03 8.22
N PRO A 76 8.59 35.08 7.58
CA PRO A 76 7.20 35.45 7.81
C PRO A 76 6.33 34.23 7.51
N ALA A 77 5.62 33.75 8.54
CA ALA A 77 4.74 32.60 8.45
C ALA A 77 3.84 32.75 7.22
N VAL A 78 4.08 31.93 6.19
CA VAL A 78 3.29 31.95 4.97
C VAL A 78 1.85 31.61 5.41
N PRO A 79 0.88 32.50 5.18
CA PRO A 79 -0.49 32.25 5.62
C PRO A 79 -1.00 31.00 4.90
N LEU A 80 -1.13 29.91 5.66
CA LEU A 80 -1.71 28.68 5.18
C LEU A 80 -3.22 28.91 4.98
N PRO A 81 -3.80 28.51 3.84
CA PRO A 81 -5.24 28.54 3.67
C PRO A 81 -5.94 27.74 4.78
N GLU A 82 -7.09 28.20 5.27
CA GLU A 82 -7.85 27.53 6.35
C GLU A 82 -8.17 26.06 6.01
N ASP A 83 -8.40 25.77 4.72
CA ASP A 83 -8.65 24.43 4.21
C ASP A 83 -7.39 23.59 3.95
N PHE A 84 -6.18 24.07 4.27
CA PHE A 84 -4.95 23.33 3.96
C PHE A 84 -4.88 22.02 4.74
N ALA A 85 -5.07 22.07 6.07
CA ALA A 85 -5.07 20.87 6.91
C ALA A 85 -6.14 19.87 6.46
N LYS A 86 -7.34 20.36 6.11
CA LYS A 86 -8.44 19.55 5.58
C LYS A 86 -8.09 18.92 4.24
N ARG A 87 -7.49 19.68 3.31
CA ARG A 87 -7.05 19.16 2.01
C ARG A 87 -5.95 18.12 2.16
N VAL A 88 -4.94 18.38 2.99
CA VAL A 88 -3.85 17.43 3.24
C VAL A 88 -4.37 16.16 3.91
N ALA A 89 -5.25 16.26 4.91
CA ALA A 89 -5.85 15.10 5.55
C ALA A 89 -6.66 14.25 4.56
N VAL A 90 -7.57 14.89 3.80
CA VAL A 90 -8.38 14.19 2.79
C VAL A 90 -7.49 13.58 1.70
N THR A 91 -6.47 14.29 1.23
CA THR A 91 -5.53 13.76 0.22
C THR A 91 -4.69 12.62 0.79
N ALA A 92 -4.20 12.71 2.03
CA ALA A 92 -3.42 11.63 2.66
C ALA A 92 -4.28 10.37 2.87
N GLU A 93 -5.54 10.51 3.28
CA GLU A 93 -6.45 9.38 3.44
C GLU A 93 -6.89 8.77 2.10
N SER A 94 -7.19 9.61 1.11
CA SER A 94 -7.69 9.15 -0.20
C SER A 94 -6.60 8.74 -1.17
N THR A 95 -5.39 9.24 -0.98
CA THR A 95 -4.26 9.11 -1.89
C THR A 95 -3.10 8.47 -1.14
N VAL A 96 -3.31 7.26 -0.63
CA VAL A 96 -2.22 6.38 -0.18
C VAL A 96 -1.46 5.91 -1.43
N VAL A 97 -0.67 6.81 -2.03
CA VAL A 97 0.23 6.49 -3.13
C VAL A 97 1.39 5.71 -2.53
N GLY A 98 1.22 4.40 -2.46
CA GLY A 98 2.23 3.48 -1.93
C GLY A 98 1.79 2.02 -1.92
N THR A 99 0.49 1.75 -1.88
CA THR A 99 -0.04 0.37 -1.87
C THR A 99 -0.63 -0.10 -3.21
N GLY A 100 -0.66 0.78 -4.21
CA GLY A 100 -1.41 0.57 -5.45
C GLY A 100 -0.61 0.78 -6.73
N ASP A 101 0.71 0.64 -6.73
CA ASP A 101 1.45 0.63 -7.99
C ASP A 101 1.09 -0.66 -8.74
N ARG A 102 0.28 -0.51 -9.80
CA ARG A 102 -0.20 -1.61 -10.65
C ARG A 102 0.95 -2.40 -11.26
N SER A 103 2.15 -1.82 -11.33
CA SER A 103 3.37 -2.52 -11.75
C SER A 103 3.94 -3.44 -10.67
N ASN A 104 3.80 -3.09 -9.39
CA ASN A 104 4.25 -3.90 -8.26
C ASN A 104 3.31 -5.07 -7.97
N THR A 105 2.00 -4.90 -8.18
CA THR A 105 1.05 -6.02 -8.06
C THR A 105 1.29 -7.08 -9.13
N LEU A 106 1.66 -6.68 -10.36
CA LEU A 106 2.06 -7.61 -11.41
C LEU A 106 3.35 -8.37 -11.06
N ARG A 107 4.35 -7.69 -10.49
CA ARG A 107 5.58 -8.34 -10.03
C ARG A 107 5.31 -9.36 -8.93
N ALA A 108 4.48 -9.01 -7.95
CA ALA A 108 4.08 -9.94 -6.89
C ALA A 108 3.38 -11.18 -7.45
N VAL A 109 2.45 -11.02 -8.39
CA VAL A 109 1.76 -12.15 -9.06
C VAL A 109 2.75 -13.04 -9.81
N VAL A 110 3.74 -12.47 -10.51
CA VAL A 110 4.76 -13.24 -11.23
C VAL A 110 5.62 -14.06 -10.26
N ILE A 111 6.03 -13.48 -9.13
CA ILE A 111 6.82 -14.17 -8.10
C ILE A 111 6.00 -15.33 -7.51
N PHE A 112 4.75 -15.08 -7.12
CA PHE A 112 3.87 -16.12 -6.58
C PHE A 112 3.61 -17.24 -7.59
N ALA A 113 3.33 -16.91 -8.85
CA ALA A 113 3.13 -17.90 -9.91
C ALA A 113 4.40 -18.74 -10.14
N GLY A 114 5.58 -18.11 -10.14
CA GLY A 114 6.86 -18.78 -10.27
C GLY A 114 7.14 -19.76 -9.12
N LEU A 115 6.95 -19.32 -7.87
CA LEU A 115 7.12 -20.16 -6.68
C LEU A 115 6.16 -21.36 -6.69
N LEU A 116 4.90 -21.13 -7.07
CA LEU A 116 3.90 -22.19 -7.17
C LEU A 116 4.27 -23.20 -8.26
N GLY A 117 4.78 -22.74 -9.41
CA GLY A 117 5.28 -23.60 -10.47
C GLY A 117 6.44 -24.49 -10.01
N ILE A 118 7.41 -23.92 -9.29
CA ILE A 118 8.55 -24.69 -8.74
C ILE A 118 8.05 -25.74 -7.74
N ALA A 119 7.11 -25.38 -6.85
CA ALA A 119 6.54 -26.31 -5.89
C ALA A 119 5.84 -27.49 -6.57
N VAL A 120 5.09 -27.25 -7.65
CA VAL A 120 4.44 -28.30 -8.44
C VAL A 120 5.47 -29.22 -9.11
N VAL A 121 6.53 -28.67 -9.71
CA VAL A 121 7.59 -29.47 -10.34
C VAL A 121 8.34 -30.32 -9.31
N ALA A 122 8.67 -29.76 -8.15
CA ALA A 122 9.32 -30.50 -7.07
C ALA A 122 8.43 -31.65 -6.57
N LEU A 123 7.12 -31.44 -6.47
CA LEU A 123 6.16 -32.46 -6.07
C LEU A 123 6.04 -33.59 -7.09
N LEU A 124 6.08 -33.26 -8.39
CA LEU A 124 6.09 -34.23 -9.48
C LEU A 124 7.40 -35.04 -9.51
N ALA A 125 8.54 -34.40 -9.27
CA ALA A 125 9.86 -35.03 -9.26
C ALA A 125 10.05 -36.00 -8.08
N ALA A 126 9.37 -35.76 -6.94
CA ALA A 126 9.45 -36.60 -5.74
C ALA A 126 8.73 -37.97 -5.85
N GLY A 127 8.31 -38.39 -7.05
CA GLY A 127 7.85 -39.76 -7.28
C GLY A 127 6.50 -40.12 -6.64
N GLY A 128 5.65 -39.13 -6.33
CA GLY A 128 4.25 -39.38 -6.00
C GLY A 128 3.97 -40.11 -4.68
N GLN A 129 4.92 -40.27 -3.75
CA GLN A 129 4.59 -40.93 -2.48
C GLN A 129 3.68 -40.09 -1.54
N GLY A 130 3.29 -38.87 -1.93
CA GLY A 130 2.29 -38.02 -1.27
C GLY A 130 0.88 -38.02 -1.92
N ILE A 131 0.59 -38.95 -2.85
CA ILE A 131 -0.64 -38.95 -3.69
C ILE A 131 -1.99 -38.89 -2.95
N PRO A 132 -2.24 -39.42 -1.72
CA PRO A 132 -3.59 -39.37 -1.18
C PRO A 132 -4.02 -37.95 -0.77
N PHE A 133 -3.10 -37.06 -0.39
CA PHE A 133 -3.44 -35.69 0.02
C PHE A 133 -3.66 -34.76 -1.18
N VAL A 134 -2.86 -34.94 -2.24
CA VAL A 134 -2.94 -34.12 -3.45
C VAL A 134 -4.20 -34.43 -4.25
N GLY A 135 -4.63 -35.70 -4.31
CA GLY A 135 -5.88 -36.07 -4.97
C GLY A 135 -7.11 -35.42 -4.33
N ILE A 136 -7.18 -35.41 -2.99
CA ILE A 136 -8.29 -34.80 -2.24
C ILE A 136 -8.29 -33.28 -2.42
N ALA A 137 -7.11 -32.64 -2.41
CA ALA A 137 -7.01 -31.20 -2.63
C ALA A 137 -7.43 -30.78 -4.05
N ILE A 138 -7.01 -31.52 -5.07
CA ILE A 138 -7.37 -31.26 -6.48
C ILE A 138 -8.87 -31.42 -6.70
N GLU A 139 -9.50 -32.43 -6.11
CA GLU A 139 -10.96 -32.62 -6.21
C GLU A 139 -11.72 -31.45 -5.59
N LYS A 140 -11.31 -31.00 -4.39
CA LYS A 140 -11.96 -29.88 -3.70
C LYS A 140 -11.75 -28.55 -4.43
N ILE A 141 -10.54 -28.29 -4.93
CA ILE A 141 -10.25 -27.08 -5.71
C ILE A 141 -10.99 -27.12 -7.04
N GLY A 142 -11.08 -28.28 -7.69
CA GLY A 142 -11.82 -28.46 -8.94
C GLY A 142 -13.31 -28.16 -8.77
N VAL A 143 -13.94 -28.62 -7.70
CA VAL A 143 -15.34 -28.32 -7.40
C VAL A 143 -15.56 -26.83 -7.14
N ILE A 144 -14.66 -26.17 -6.40
CA ILE A 144 -14.76 -24.73 -6.12
C ILE A 144 -14.59 -23.92 -7.41
N LEU A 145 -13.60 -24.24 -8.23
CA LEU A 145 -13.33 -23.56 -9.50
C LEU A 145 -14.51 -23.73 -10.47
N LEU A 146 -15.03 -24.95 -10.59
CA LEU A 146 -16.18 -25.25 -11.43
C LEU A 146 -17.43 -24.50 -10.95
N ALA A 147 -17.67 -24.44 -9.64
CA ALA A 147 -18.76 -23.66 -9.07
C ALA A 147 -18.60 -22.15 -9.35
N ALA A 148 -17.38 -21.61 -9.24
CA ALA A 148 -17.08 -20.22 -9.55
C ALA A 148 -17.33 -19.91 -11.04
N VAL A 149 -16.89 -20.78 -11.95
CA VAL A 149 -17.14 -20.64 -13.38
C VAL A 149 -18.64 -20.69 -13.68
N HIS A 150 -19.38 -21.62 -13.08
CA HIS A 150 -20.82 -21.73 -13.27
C HIS A 150 -21.57 -20.50 -12.73
N LEU A 151 -21.12 -19.93 -11.62
CA LEU A 151 -21.68 -18.70 -11.04
C LEU A 151 -21.44 -17.49 -11.95
N VAL A 152 -20.21 -17.33 -12.46
CA VAL A 152 -19.90 -16.26 -13.43
C VAL A 152 -20.73 -16.43 -14.70
N TYR A 153 -20.87 -17.66 -15.19
CA TYR A 153 -21.67 -17.96 -16.37
C TYR A 153 -23.16 -17.65 -16.14
N SER A 154 -23.75 -18.08 -15.02
CA SER A 154 -25.17 -17.86 -14.73
C SER A 154 -25.50 -16.39 -14.51
N VAL A 155 -24.62 -15.65 -13.81
CA VAL A 155 -24.73 -14.19 -13.65
C VAL A 155 -24.58 -13.50 -15.01
N GLY A 156 -23.59 -13.90 -15.82
CA GLY A 156 -23.38 -13.34 -17.15
C GLY A 156 -24.58 -13.53 -18.08
N VAL A 157 -25.16 -14.73 -18.11
CA VAL A 157 -26.35 -15.03 -18.92
C VAL A 157 -27.56 -14.24 -18.43
N SER A 158 -27.81 -14.15 -17.12
CA SER A 158 -28.93 -13.37 -16.58
C SER A 158 -28.80 -11.87 -16.88
N VAL A 159 -27.61 -11.29 -16.72
CA VAL A 159 -27.32 -9.90 -17.09
C VAL A 159 -27.52 -9.68 -18.59
N ALA A 160 -27.00 -10.58 -19.43
CA ALA A 160 -27.17 -10.48 -20.88
C ALA A 160 -28.65 -10.56 -21.31
N VAL A 161 -29.44 -11.41 -20.66
CA VAL A 161 -30.89 -11.50 -20.89
C VAL A 161 -31.60 -10.23 -20.43
N ILE A 162 -31.25 -9.65 -19.29
CA ILE A 162 -31.81 -8.37 -18.81
C ILE A 162 -31.47 -7.22 -19.75
N ILE A 163 -30.22 -7.15 -20.22
CA ILE A 163 -29.80 -6.14 -21.20
C ILE A 163 -30.57 -6.34 -22.50
N ARG A 164 -30.67 -7.58 -22.99
CA ARG A 164 -31.38 -7.90 -24.23
C ARG A 164 -32.89 -7.64 -24.10
N SER A 165 -33.51 -7.93 -22.97
CA SER A 165 -34.93 -7.68 -22.73
C SER A 165 -35.24 -6.21 -22.48
N ALA A 166 -34.32 -5.45 -21.88
CA ALA A 166 -34.43 -4.01 -21.73
C ALA A 166 -34.21 -3.26 -23.06
N THR A 167 -33.36 -3.81 -23.95
CA THR A 167 -33.06 -3.20 -25.26
C THR A 167 -34.02 -3.65 -26.37
N ALA A 168 -34.62 -4.83 -26.28
CA ALA A 168 -35.59 -5.33 -27.26
C ALA A 168 -36.78 -4.37 -27.51
N PRO A 169 -37.49 -3.83 -26.49
CA PRO A 169 -38.57 -2.87 -26.74
C PRO A 169 -38.07 -1.48 -27.15
N VAL A 170 -36.79 -1.18 -26.90
CA VAL A 170 -36.17 0.11 -27.20
C VAL A 170 -35.84 0.26 -28.69
N VAL A 171 -35.62 -0.86 -29.41
CA VAL A 171 -35.38 -0.84 -30.86
C VAL A 171 -36.69 -0.60 -31.64
N ASP A 172 -37.83 -1.04 -31.10
CA ASP A 172 -39.14 -0.90 -31.77
C ASP A 172 -39.91 0.38 -31.36
N GLN A 173 -39.48 1.09 -30.31
CA GLN A 173 -40.08 2.37 -29.89
C GLN A 173 -39.03 3.49 -29.73
N PRO A 174 -38.72 4.24 -30.81
CA PRO A 174 -37.66 5.26 -30.83
C PRO A 174 -37.92 6.47 -29.89
N MET A 175 -39.12 6.60 -29.32
CA MET A 175 -39.48 7.68 -28.40
C MET A 175 -39.04 7.43 -26.94
N LEU A 176 -38.74 6.20 -26.52
CA LEU A 176 -38.37 5.90 -25.13
C LEU A 176 -36.90 6.19 -24.79
N VAL A 177 -35.99 6.04 -25.76
CA VAL A 177 -34.56 6.37 -25.60
C VAL A 177 -34.34 7.80 -25.14
N PRO A 178 -34.89 8.85 -25.79
CA PRO A 178 -34.65 10.22 -25.36
C PRO A 178 -35.23 10.50 -23.97
N ILE A 179 -36.32 9.83 -23.56
CA ILE A 179 -36.91 9.98 -22.22
C ILE A 179 -35.97 9.41 -21.15
N ILE A 180 -35.41 8.22 -21.36
CA ILE A 180 -34.46 7.61 -20.41
C ILE A 180 -33.17 8.44 -20.33
N VAL A 181 -32.65 8.91 -21.47
CA VAL A 181 -31.47 9.80 -21.50
C VAL A 181 -31.77 11.12 -20.78
N MET A 182 -32.96 11.70 -20.97
CA MET A 182 -33.42 12.88 -20.24
C MET A 182 -33.50 12.65 -18.73
N ILE A 183 -34.04 11.51 -18.28
CA ILE A 183 -34.13 11.17 -16.85
C ILE A 183 -32.73 11.00 -16.26
N MET A 184 -31.83 10.30 -16.96
CA MET A 184 -30.44 10.13 -16.53
C MET A 184 -29.70 11.47 -16.45
N ALA A 185 -29.90 12.36 -17.44
CA ALA A 185 -29.33 13.69 -17.45
C ALA A 185 -29.89 14.58 -16.34
N ALA A 186 -31.21 14.55 -16.10
CA ALA A 186 -31.88 15.28 -15.03
C ALA A 186 -31.41 14.80 -13.64
N MET A 187 -31.27 13.48 -13.46
CA MET A 187 -30.76 12.90 -12.22
C MET A 187 -29.29 13.26 -12.00
N GLY A 188 -28.46 13.27 -13.06
CA GLY A 188 -27.09 13.76 -13.01
C GLY A 188 -27.00 15.24 -12.62
N LEU A 189 -27.84 16.10 -13.20
CA LEU A 189 -27.92 17.53 -12.87
C LEU A 189 -28.37 17.76 -11.41
N LEU A 190 -29.32 16.95 -10.91
CA LEU A 190 -29.73 16.98 -9.50
C LEU A 190 -28.57 16.61 -8.56
N LEU A 191 -27.81 15.56 -8.88
CA LEU A 191 -26.64 15.17 -8.09
C LEU A 191 -25.55 16.24 -8.11
N LEU A 192 -25.33 16.91 -9.25
CA LEU A 192 -24.40 18.03 -9.36
C LEU A 192 -24.88 19.24 -8.53
N ARG A 193 -26.19 19.54 -8.54
CA ARG A 193 -26.77 20.61 -7.71
C ARG A 193 -26.64 20.30 -6.22
N VAL A 194 -26.92 19.08 -5.79
CA VAL A 194 -26.73 18.65 -4.39
C VAL A 194 -25.27 18.78 -3.98
N ARG A 195 -24.33 18.43 -4.87
CA ARG A 195 -22.89 18.57 -4.62
C ARG A 195 -22.46 20.05 -4.52
N GLN A 196 -22.99 20.91 -5.39
CA GLN A 196 -22.72 22.35 -5.34
C GLN A 196 -23.29 22.99 -4.07
N ASN A 197 -24.50 22.63 -3.67
CA ASN A 197 -25.11 23.12 -2.44
C ASN A 197 -24.29 22.72 -1.21
N ARG A 198 -23.81 21.47 -1.17
CA ARG A 198 -22.94 20.98 -0.11
C ARG A 198 -21.56 21.67 -0.06
N SER A 199 -21.11 22.25 -1.18
CA SER A 199 -19.86 23.02 -1.23
C SER A 199 -20.03 24.48 -0.77
N GLY A 200 -21.27 25.00 -0.71
CA GLY A 200 -21.55 26.35 -0.22
C GLY A 200 -21.63 26.44 1.30
N ASP A 201 -22.09 25.38 1.96
CA ASP A 201 -22.21 25.32 3.43
C ASP A 201 -20.85 25.21 4.16
N THR A 202 -19.74 25.08 3.45
CA THR A 202 -18.39 25.07 4.04
C THR A 202 -17.66 26.42 3.97
N ALA A 203 -18.34 27.49 3.52
CA ALA A 203 -17.76 28.82 3.31
C ALA A 203 -18.29 29.90 4.29
N ASN A 204 -19.02 29.53 5.33
CA ASN A 204 -19.41 30.36 6.48
C ASN A 204 -18.97 29.67 7.78
#